data_AF-A0AAX0K2F6-F1
#
_entry.id   AF-A0AAX0K2F6-F1
#
_cell.length_a   1.000
_cell.length_b   1.000
_cell.length_c   1.000
_cell.angle_alpha   90.00
_cell.angle_beta   90.00
_cell.angle_gamma   90.00
#
_symmetry.space_group_name_H-M   'P 1'
#
loop_
_entity.id
_entity.type
_entity.pdbx_description
1 polymer ?
#
loop_
_entity_poly.entity_id
_entity_poly.type
_entity_poly.pdbx_seq_one_letter_code
_entity_poly.pdbx_strand_id
1 'polypeptide(L)'
;MILLVAGCMQLLMGILLAIFRPRHQTGLWGYTSYLASVNADSFRLAQRWFYQALIATGAVEGLAGWVIHRLAWDNYFIIWLFLAVLLFLPGFVYTESRLKHYLEAHDALPYDYVAPDDVPRPKRRKGFKDL
;
A
#
# COMPACT_ATOMS: atom_id res chain seq x y z
N MET A 1 3.42 -24.24 8.50
CA MET A 1 4.35 -23.48 7.61
C MET A 1 3.74 -22.37 6.73
N ILE A 2 2.51 -21.88 6.96
CA ILE A 2 1.91 -20.85 6.07
C ILE A 2 2.66 -19.51 6.06
N LEU A 3 3.18 -19.06 7.21
CA LEU A 3 3.99 -17.84 7.34
C LEU A 3 5.27 -17.88 6.50
N LEU A 4 5.92 -19.05 6.43
CA LEU A 4 7.12 -19.24 5.62
C LEU A 4 6.79 -19.06 4.13
N VAL A 5 5.72 -19.70 3.67
CA VAL A 5 5.28 -19.63 2.26
C VAL A 5 4.81 -18.21 1.92
N ALA A 6 3.99 -17.59 2.77
CA ALA A 6 3.51 -16.24 2.60
C ALA A 6 4.67 -15.23 2.56
N GLY A 7 5.60 -15.31 3.52
CA GLY A 7 6.77 -14.45 3.58
C GLY A 7 7.69 -14.62 2.37
N CYS A 8 7.95 -15.85 1.93
CA CYS A 8 8.72 -16.11 0.71
C CYS A 8 8.04 -15.56 -0.55
N MET A 9 6.72 -15.72 -0.69
CA MET A 9 5.97 -15.17 -1.81
C MET A 9 5.97 -13.63 -1.82
N GLN A 10 5.77 -13.00 -0.66
CA GLN A 10 5.87 -11.55 -0.49
C GLN A 10 7.28 -11.04 -0.84
N LEU A 11 8.32 -11.72 -0.38
CA LEU A 11 9.72 -11.40 -0.71
C LEU A 11 9.98 -11.51 -2.22
N LEU A 12 9.56 -12.61 -2.84
CA LEU A 12 9.69 -12.81 -4.29
C LEU A 12 8.98 -11.71 -5.06
N MET A 13 7.74 -11.39 -4.68
CA MET A 13 6.97 -10.34 -5.33
C MET A 13 7.61 -8.96 -5.13
N GLY A 14 8.08 -8.66 -3.92
CA GLY A 14 8.78 -7.41 -3.60
C GLY A 14 10.07 -7.26 -4.40
N ILE A 15 10.88 -8.32 -4.51
CA ILE A 15 12.10 -8.33 -5.34
C ILE A 15 11.75 -8.16 -6.81
N LEU A 16 10.72 -8.86 -7.30
CA LEU A 16 10.29 -8.77 -8.68
C LEU A 16 9.86 -7.34 -9.04
N LEU A 17 9.11 -6.66 -8.16
CA LEU A 17 8.69 -5.27 -8.31
C LEU A 17 9.86 -4.26 -8.15
N ALA A 18 10.90 -4.63 -7.40
CA ALA A 18 12.12 -3.83 -7.28
C ALA A 18 12.97 -3.88 -8.56
N ILE A 19 13.08 -5.05 -9.18
CA ILE A 19 13.81 -5.27 -10.44
C ILE A 19 13.01 -4.72 -11.62
N PHE A 20 11.76 -5.17 -11.77
CA PHE A 20 10.85 -4.72 -12.80
C PHE A 20 10.04 -3.54 -12.30
N ARG A 21 10.71 -2.40 -12.22
CA ARG A 21 10.11 -1.16 -11.77
C ARG A 21 9.11 -0.65 -12.82
N PRO A 22 7.79 -0.78 -12.63
CA PRO A 22 6.80 -0.32 -13.58
C PRO A 22 6.92 1.21 -13.68
N ARG A 23 7.06 1.71 -14.90
CA ARG A 23 7.16 3.15 -15.15
C ARG A 23 5.79 3.82 -15.20
N HIS A 24 4.74 3.05 -15.48
CA HIS A 24 3.35 3.50 -15.60
C HIS A 24 2.41 2.51 -14.92
N GLN A 25 1.27 3.00 -14.45
CA GLN A 25 0.19 2.14 -13.97
C GLN A 25 -0.34 1.31 -15.14
N THR A 26 -0.23 0.00 -15.00
CA THR A 26 -0.96 -0.95 -15.84
C THR A 26 -1.94 -1.68 -14.94
N GLY A 27 -3.20 -1.86 -15.35
CA GLY A 27 -4.23 -2.49 -14.51
C GLY A 27 -3.90 -3.93 -14.05
N LEU A 28 -2.87 -4.55 -14.63
CA LEU A 28 -2.39 -5.89 -14.31
C LEU A 28 -1.06 -5.89 -13.53
N TRP A 29 -0.34 -4.76 -13.49
CA TRP A 29 1.04 -4.72 -12.98
C TRP A 29 1.36 -3.37 -12.31
N GLY A 30 1.79 -3.44 -11.05
CA GLY A 30 2.13 -2.28 -10.22
C GLY A 30 1.14 -2.01 -9.10
N TYR A 31 1.44 -1.02 -8.27
CA TYR A 31 0.59 -0.62 -7.16
C TYR A 31 -0.65 0.14 -7.67
N THR A 32 -1.81 -0.51 -7.64
CA THR A 32 -3.09 0.09 -8.05
C THR A 32 -3.76 0.72 -6.84
N SER A 33 -3.50 2.01 -6.62
CA SER A 33 -4.24 2.83 -5.66
C SER A 33 -4.65 4.13 -6.34
N TYR A 34 -5.82 4.65 -5.97
CA TYR A 34 -6.38 5.88 -6.52
C TYR A 34 -5.46 7.09 -6.28
N LEU A 35 -4.72 7.12 -5.16
CA LEU A 35 -3.70 8.15 -4.91
C LEU A 35 -2.48 7.99 -5.83
N ALA A 36 -2.11 6.74 -6.15
CA ALA A 36 -0.97 6.47 -7.01
C ALA A 36 -1.25 6.80 -8.48
N SER A 37 -2.53 6.95 -8.88
CA SER A 37 -2.93 7.33 -10.24
C SER A 37 -2.95 8.82 -10.52
N VAL A 38 -2.80 9.67 -9.50
CA VAL A 38 -2.94 11.13 -9.65
C VAL A 38 -1.74 11.74 -10.40
N ASN A 39 -0.53 11.22 -10.18
CA ASN A 39 0.66 11.76 -10.81
C ASN A 39 1.71 10.65 -11.06
N ALA A 40 2.44 10.73 -12.17
CA ALA A 40 3.44 9.73 -12.53
C ALA A 40 4.60 9.66 -11.51
N ASP A 41 4.87 10.75 -10.81
CA ASP A 41 5.88 10.86 -9.77
C ASP A 41 5.43 10.19 -8.48
N SER A 42 4.17 10.43 -8.09
CA SER A 42 3.49 9.78 -6.96
C SER A 42 3.42 8.26 -7.16
N PHE A 43 3.18 7.80 -8.39
CA PHE A 43 3.22 6.37 -8.73
C PHE A 43 4.61 5.76 -8.48
N ARG A 44 5.69 6.40 -8.94
CA ARG A 44 7.06 5.89 -8.74
C ARG A 44 7.48 5.84 -7.27
N LEU A 45 6.97 6.76 -6.46
CA LEU A 45 7.17 6.81 -5.01
C LEU A 45 6.34 5.75 -4.28
N ALA A 46 5.05 5.63 -4.61
CA ALA A 46 4.17 4.59 -4.08
C ALA A 46 4.73 3.20 -4.36
N GLN A 47 5.14 2.95 -5.61
CA GLN A 47 5.77 1.71 -6.04
C GLN A 47 7.02 1.41 -5.22
N ARG A 48 7.85 2.43 -4.93
CA ARG A 48 9.06 2.30 -4.11
C ARG A 48 8.74 1.87 -2.69
N TRP A 49 7.82 2.57 -2.04
CA TRP A 49 7.43 2.26 -0.67
C TRP A 49 6.73 0.91 -0.57
N PHE A 50 5.91 0.57 -1.57
CA PHE A 50 5.19 -0.70 -1.60
C PHE A 50 6.13 -1.90 -1.72
N TYR A 51 7.09 -1.91 -2.65
CA TYR A 51 8.03 -3.03 -2.73
C TYR A 51 8.94 -3.11 -1.49
N GLN A 52 9.32 -1.96 -0.91
CA GLN A 52 10.13 -1.93 0.32
C GLN A 52 9.36 -2.54 1.49
N ALA A 53 8.08 -2.18 1.63
CA ALA A 53 7.20 -2.75 2.64
C ALA A 53 7.04 -4.27 2.43
N LEU A 54 6.77 -4.72 1.21
CA LEU A 54 6.66 -6.15 0.84
C LEU A 54 7.93 -6.95 1.17
N ILE A 55 9.10 -6.41 0.85
CA ILE A 55 10.38 -7.06 1.17
C ILE A 55 10.57 -7.14 2.69
N ALA A 56 10.28 -6.05 3.42
CA ALA A 56 10.44 -6.00 4.86
C ALA A 56 9.48 -6.96 5.58
N THR A 57 8.19 -6.90 5.26
CA THR A 57 7.19 -7.80 5.86
C THR A 57 7.44 -9.24 5.45
N GLY A 58 7.79 -9.50 4.18
CA GLY A 58 8.10 -10.83 3.69
C GLY A 58 9.34 -11.44 4.36
N ALA A 59 10.36 -10.64 4.64
CA ALA A 59 11.54 -11.07 5.38
C ALA A 59 11.20 -11.40 6.84
N VAL A 60 10.38 -10.57 7.50
CA VAL A 60 9.92 -10.81 8.88
C VAL A 60 9.04 -12.07 8.95
N GLU A 61 8.06 -12.22 8.07
CA GLU A 61 7.18 -13.40 8.00
C GLU A 61 7.96 -14.67 7.65
N GLY A 62 8.91 -14.59 6.72
CA GLY A 62 9.76 -15.70 6.33
C GLY A 62 10.69 -16.15 7.47
N LEU A 63 11.34 -15.21 8.15
CA LEU A 63 12.17 -15.50 9.32
C LEU A 63 11.34 -16.06 10.48
N ALA A 64 10.19 -15.45 10.78
CA ALA A 64 9.27 -15.94 11.81
C ALA A 64 8.79 -17.37 11.48
N GLY A 65 8.38 -17.61 10.24
CA GLY A 65 7.98 -18.92 9.74
C GLY A 65 9.09 -19.97 9.88
N TRP A 66 10.33 -19.60 9.60
CA TRP A 66 11.49 -20.49 9.77
C TRP A 66 11.77 -20.84 11.23
N VAL A 67 11.69 -19.85 12.13
CA VAL A 67 11.84 -20.05 13.58
C VAL A 67 10.72 -20.96 14.12
N ILE A 68 9.48 -20.70 13.75
CA ILE A 68 8.31 -21.51 14.15
C ILE A 68 8.47 -22.97 13.72
N HIS A 69 9.00 -23.21 12.51
CA HIS A 69 9.30 -24.56 12.03
C HIS A 69 10.31 -25.27 12.92
N ARG A 70 11.40 -24.57 13.25
CA ARG A 70 12.46 -25.08 14.12
C ARG A 70 11.94 -25.43 15.53
N LEU A 71 10.92 -24.72 16.02
CA LEU A 71 10.28 -24.99 17.31
C LEU A 71 9.13 -26.02 17.23
N ALA A 72 8.85 -26.60 16.05
CA ALA A 72 7.74 -27.53 15.81
C ALA A 72 6.36 -26.99 16.22
N TRP A 73 6.17 -25.67 16.18
CA TRP A 73 4.90 -24.99 16.48
C TRP A 73 3.94 -24.96 15.28
N ASP A 74 4.08 -25.94 14.38
CA ASP A 74 3.31 -26.05 13.15
C ASP A 74 1.80 -26.29 13.38
N ASN A 75 1.42 -26.75 14.57
CA ASN A 75 0.04 -27.08 14.92
C ASN A 75 -0.87 -25.84 15.08
N TYR A 76 -0.31 -24.64 15.24
CA TYR A 76 -1.07 -23.41 15.52
C TYR A 76 -1.45 -22.63 14.25
N PHE A 77 -2.02 -23.32 13.25
CA PHE A 77 -2.33 -22.74 11.95
C PHE A 77 -3.12 -21.41 12.02
N ILE A 78 -4.19 -21.37 12.82
CA ILE A 78 -5.08 -20.20 12.91
C ILE A 78 -4.35 -18.98 13.49
N ILE A 79 -3.51 -19.19 14.50
CA ILE A 79 -2.72 -18.12 15.13
C ILE A 79 -1.77 -17.50 14.10
N TRP A 80 -1.09 -18.36 13.33
CA TRP A 80 -0.15 -17.92 12.31
C TRP A 80 -0.81 -17.22 11.12
N LEU A 81 -2.00 -17.67 10.71
CA LEU A 81 -2.80 -16.98 9.70
C LEU A 81 -3.19 -15.57 10.17
N PHE A 82 -3.66 -15.45 11.41
CA PHE A 82 -4.05 -14.15 11.96
C PHE A 82 -2.85 -13.21 12.06
N LEU A 83 -1.71 -13.72 12.50
CA LEU A 83 -0.47 -12.96 12.61
C LEU A 83 0.02 -12.46 11.24
N ALA A 84 -0.08 -13.27 10.18
CA ALA A 84 0.29 -12.88 8.82
C ALA A 84 -0.55 -11.68 8.35
N VAL A 85 -1.88 -11.73 8.54
CA VAL A 85 -2.77 -10.60 8.20
C VAL A 85 -2.40 -9.36 9.01
N LEU A 86 -2.15 -9.52 10.31
CA LEU A 86 -1.81 -8.43 11.21
C LEU A 86 -0.46 -7.78 10.89
N LEU A 87 0.48 -8.52 10.32
CA LEU A 87 1.78 -7.99 9.88
C LEU A 87 1.69 -7.32 8.50
N PHE A 88 0.83 -7.83 7.62
CA PHE A 88 0.65 -7.28 6.28
C PHE A 88 -0.09 -5.94 6.27
N LEU A 89 -1.18 -5.83 7.03
CA LEU A 89 -2.08 -4.65 7.02
C LEU A 89 -1.37 -3.33 7.36
N PRO A 90 -0.54 -3.24 8.42
CA PRO A 90 0.15 -2.01 8.78
C PRO A 90 1.09 -1.52 7.68
N GLY A 91 1.72 -2.41 6.93
CA GLY A 91 2.57 -2.05 5.79
C GLY A 91 1.78 -1.33 4.69
N PHE A 92 0.56 -1.80 4.43
CA PHE A 92 -0.35 -1.17 3.48
C PHE A 92 -0.82 0.20 3.98
N VAL A 93 -1.32 0.27 5.22
CA VAL A 93 -1.82 1.51 5.84
C VAL A 93 -0.71 2.57 5.93
N TYR A 94 0.51 2.17 6.30
CA TYR A 94 1.67 3.06 6.34
C TYR A 94 1.99 3.63 4.94
N THR A 95 1.98 2.78 3.92
CA THR A 95 2.25 3.18 2.54
C THR A 95 1.19 4.17 2.04
N GLU A 96 -0.09 3.91 2.31
CA GLU A 96 -1.20 4.78 1.92
C GLU A 96 -1.16 6.13 2.67
N SER A 97 -0.91 6.10 3.99
CA SER A 97 -0.84 7.31 4.82
C SER A 97 0.29 8.24 4.38
N ARG A 98 1.45 7.66 4.04
CA ARG A 98 2.60 8.40 3.52
C ARG A 98 2.34 8.97 2.13
N LEU A 99 1.61 8.23 1.29
CA LEU A 99 1.20 8.70 -0.03
C LEU A 99 0.21 9.86 0.06
N LYS A 100 -0.73 9.81 1.02
CA LYS A 100 -1.65 10.91 1.31
C LYS A 100 -0.89 12.17 1.71
N HIS A 101 0.01 12.08 2.70
CA HIS A 101 0.83 13.22 3.14
C HIS A 101 1.69 13.80 2.01
N TYR A 102 2.23 12.94 1.13
CA TYR A 102 3.01 13.40 -0.02
C TYR A 102 2.17 14.20 -1.01
N LEU A 103 0.97 13.73 -1.34
CA LEU A 103 0.06 14.43 -2.26
C LEU A 103 -0.49 15.73 -1.66
N GLU A 104 -0.75 15.75 -0.35
CA GLU A 104 -1.18 16.93 0.39
C GLU A 104 -0.09 18.01 0.38
N ALA A 105 1.18 17.65 0.62
CA ALA A 105 2.31 18.56 0.54
C ALA A 105 2.60 19.11 -0.87
N HIS A 106 2.02 18.51 -1.91
CA HIS A 106 2.19 18.89 -3.30
C HIS A 106 0.91 19.46 -3.95
N ASP A 107 -0.11 19.80 -3.15
CA ASP A 107 -1.43 20.30 -3.62
C ASP A 107 -2.07 19.43 -4.72
N ALA A 108 -1.76 18.14 -4.71
CA ALA A 108 -2.21 17.17 -5.71
C ALA A 108 -3.18 16.16 -5.11
N LEU A 109 -3.82 16.49 -3.98
CA LEU A 109 -4.74 15.59 -3.32
C LEU A 109 -6.07 15.51 -4.09
N PRO A 110 -6.54 14.32 -4.48
CA PRO A 110 -7.81 14.17 -5.17
C PRO A 110 -8.98 14.56 -4.26
N TYR A 111 -10.04 15.10 -4.85
CA TYR A 111 -11.20 15.70 -4.17
C TYR A 111 -11.84 14.76 -3.13
N ASP A 112 -11.85 13.45 -3.39
CA ASP A 112 -12.43 12.44 -2.48
C ASP A 112 -11.63 12.24 -1.18
N TYR A 113 -10.39 12.73 -1.12
CA TYR A 113 -9.49 12.60 0.04
C TYR A 113 -9.30 13.90 0.83
N VAL A 114 -9.87 15.00 0.35
CA VAL A 114 -9.95 16.29 1.05
C VAL A 114 -10.97 16.16 2.17
N ALA A 115 -10.62 16.57 3.39
CA ALA A 115 -11.56 16.57 4.50
C ALA A 115 -12.80 17.42 4.13
N PRO A 116 -14.02 17.03 4.53
CA PRO A 116 -15.25 17.77 4.20
C PRO A 116 -15.18 19.27 4.54
N ASP A 117 -14.38 19.62 5.55
CA ASP A 117 -14.19 20.97 6.04
C ASP A 117 -13.28 21.83 5.13
N ASP A 118 -12.39 21.22 4.37
CA ASP A 118 -11.42 21.88 3.47
C ASP A 118 -11.86 21.90 2.00
N VAL A 119 -13.04 21.34 1.71
CA VAL A 119 -13.61 21.34 0.36
C VAL A 119 -13.86 22.80 -0.07
N PRO A 120 -13.29 23.29 -1.19
CA PRO A 120 -13.62 24.60 -1.71
C PRO A 120 -15.12 24.62 -2.00
N ARG A 121 -15.88 25.38 -1.19
CA ARG A 121 -17.34 25.45 -1.33
C ARG A 121 -17.64 25.80 -2.79
N PRO A 122 -18.50 25.04 -3.48
CA PRO A 122 -18.84 25.35 -4.87
C PRO A 122 -19.32 26.79 -4.91
N LYS A 123 -18.66 27.64 -5.72
CA LYS A 123 -19.11 29.02 -5.96
C LYS A 123 -20.58 28.93 -6.34
N ARG A 124 -21.47 29.44 -5.48
CA ARG A 124 -22.90 29.60 -5.76
C ARG A 124 -23.01 30.17 -7.17
N ARG A 125 -23.45 29.36 -8.14
CA ARG A 125 -23.84 29.88 -9.45
C ARG A 125 -24.94 30.90 -9.14
N LYS A 126 -24.69 32.19 -9.44
CA LYS A 126 -25.70 33.24 -9.32
C LYS A 126 -26.94 32.73 -10.05
N GLY A 127 -28.03 32.59 -9.31
CA GLY A 127 -29.28 32.11 -9.85
C GLY A 127 -29.75 33.02 -10.97
N PHE A 128 -30.41 32.41 -11.94
CA PHE A 128 -31.11 33.01 -13.08
C PHE A 128 -32.32 33.87 -12.64
N LYS A 129 -32.16 34.71 -11.61
CA LYS A 129 -33.21 35.60 -11.06
C LYS A 129 -32.82 37.08 -11.05
N ASP A 130 -31.62 37.41 -11.52
CA ASP A 130 -31.13 38.80 -11.66
C ASP A 130 -31.01 39.22 -13.14
N LEU A 131 -31.95 38.78 -13.99
CA LEU A 131 -32.09 39.19 -15.39
C LEU A 131 -33.50 39.73 -15.63
#